data_AF-A0A7Y3U2U2-F1
#
_entry.id   AF-A0A7Y3U2U2-F1
#
_cell.length_a   1.000
_cell.length_b   1.000
_cell.length_c   1.000
_cell.angle_alpha   90.00
_cell.angle_beta   90.00
_cell.angle_gamma   90.00
#
_symmetry.space_group_name_H-M   'P 1'
#
loop_
_entity.id
_entity.type
_entity.pdbx_description
1 polymer ?
#
loop_
_entity_poly.entity_id
_entity_poly.type
_entity_poly.pdbx_seq_one_letter_code
_entity_poly.pdbx_strand_id
1 'polypeptide(L)' 'MKAVKKFIEVKKDKSVTVKYLPFKPGSKVEVIVIQTESKEDVFDYMNTIVKKKKISPKSLKEVERIVHEARGLK' A
#
# COMPACT_ATOMS: atom_id res chain seq x y z
N MET A 1 -27.43 1.56 4.23
CA MET A 1 -26.57 1.79 5.42
C MET A 1 -25.32 2.53 4.98
N LYS A 2 -24.91 3.61 5.66
CA LYS A 2 -23.65 4.32 5.35
C LYS A 2 -22.55 3.81 6.28
N ALA A 3 -21.60 3.04 5.74
CA ALA A 3 -20.43 2.59 6.46
C ALA A 3 -19.23 3.51 6.15
N VAL A 4 -18.50 3.93 7.18
CA VAL A 4 -17.29 4.74 7.03
C VAL A 4 -16.09 3.83 7.22
N LYS A 5 -15.35 3.57 6.15
CA LYS A 5 -14.11 2.79 6.20
C LYS A 5 -12.93 3.75 6.37
N LYS A 6 -12.14 3.56 7.43
CA LYS A 6 -10.94 4.36 7.69
C LYS A 6 -9.80 3.45 8.11
N PHE A 7 -8.67 3.55 7.44
CA PHE A 7 -7.43 2.88 7.84
C PHE A 7 -6.72 3.78 8.86
N ILE A 8 -6.45 3.24 10.05
CA ILE A 8 -5.79 3.98 11.12
C ILE A 8 -4.74 3.07 11.72
N GLU A 9 -3.53 3.59 11.89
CA GLU A 9 -2.45 2.87 12.52
C GLU A 9 -2.64 2.83 14.04
N VAL A 10 -2.43 1.66 14.62
CA VAL A 10 -2.49 1.45 16.06
C VAL A 10 -1.27 2.12 16.69
N LYS A 11 -1.50 2.97 17.69
CA LYS A 11 -0.42 3.61 18.43
C LYS A 11 0.36 2.58 19.26
N LYS A 12 1.57 2.95 19.71
CA LYS A 12 2.46 2.06 20.50
C LYS A 12 1.81 1.50 21.78
N ASP A 13 0.86 2.23 22.35
CA ASP A 13 0.06 1.85 23.52
C ASP A 13 -1.13 0.93 23.19
N LYS A 14 -1.21 0.40 21.96
CA LYS A 14 -2.31 -0.43 21.45
C LYS A 14 -3.67 0.29 21.40
N SER A 15 -3.66 1.62 21.37
CA SER A 15 -4.88 2.43 21.28
C SER A 15 -5.08 3.03 19.87
N VAL A 16 -6.34 3.31 19.53
CA VAL A 16 -6.73 4.01 18.30
C VAL A 16 -7.68 5.15 18.67
N THR A 17 -7.40 6.35 18.18
CA THR A 17 -8.28 7.51 18.37
C THR A 17 -8.87 7.93 17.02
N VAL A 18 -10.18 7.79 16.86
CA VAL A 18 -10.88 8.23 15.64
C VAL A 18 -11.45 9.62 15.88
N LYS A 19 -10.87 10.63 15.21
CA LYS A 19 -11.38 12.02 15.24
C LYS A 19 -12.27 12.30 14.03
N TYR A 20 -13.22 13.22 14.22
CA TYR A 20 -14.12 13.75 13.17
C TYR A 20 -14.99 12.69 12.50
N LEU A 21 -15.69 11.89 13.29
CA LEU A 21 -16.70 10.98 12.76
C LEU A 21 -17.91 11.78 12.23
N PRO A 22 -18.49 11.43 11.08
CA PRO A 22 -19.65 12.12 10.49
C PRO A 22 -20.97 11.73 11.18
N PHE A 23 -20.93 11.47 12.48
CA PHE A 23 -22.08 11.08 13.30
C PHE A 23 -22.31 12.13 14.38
N LYS A 24 -23.58 12.43 14.68
CA LYS A 24 -23.94 13.42 15.71
C LYS A 24 -23.56 12.90 17.11
N PRO A 25 -23.24 13.79 18.08
CA PRO A 25 -23.08 13.40 19.47
C PRO A 25 -24.29 12.59 19.98
N GLY A 26 -24.03 11.54 20.77
CA GLY A 26 -25.06 10.64 21.29
C GLY A 26 -25.51 9.51 20.34
N SER A 27 -24.99 9.47 19.11
CA SER A 27 -25.26 8.34 18.19
C SER A 27 -24.58 7.06 18.69
N LYS A 28 -25.30 5.93 18.68
CA LYS A 28 -24.69 4.61 18.84
C LYS A 28 -24.01 4.23 17.52
N VAL A 29 -22.74 3.85 17.60
CA VAL A 29 -21.93 3.45 16.44
C VAL A 29 -21.35 2.08 16.72
N GLU A 30 -21.47 1.18 15.75
CA GLU A 30 -20.80 -0.11 15.78
C GLU A 30 -19.43 0.02 15.10
N VAL A 31 -18.39 -0.47 15.77
CA VAL A 31 -17.01 -0.43 15.26
C VAL A 31 -16.58 -1.85 14.95
N ILE A 32 -16.34 -2.12 13.67
CA ILE A 32 -15.84 -3.41 13.20
C ILE A 32 -14.35 -3.27 12.92
N VAL A 33 -13.53 -3.97 13.69
CA VAL A 33 -12.07 -4.01 13.50
C VAL A 33 -11.75 -5.24 12.64
N ILE A 34 -11.15 -5.00 11.48
CA ILE A 34 -10.66 -6.07 10.61
C ILE A 34 -9.14 -6.05 10.68
N GLN A 35 -8.54 -7.10 11.23
CA GLN A 35 -7.10 -7.28 11.19
C GLN A 35 -6.70 -7.57 9.74
N THR A 36 -5.85 -6.71 9.16
CA THR A 36 -5.23 -6.99 7.87
C THR A 36 -3.91 -7.69 8.16
N GLU A 37 -3.85 -9.01 7.97
CA GLU A 37 -2.65 -9.81 8.25
C GLU A 37 -1.50 -9.50 7.28
N SER A 38 -1.79 -8.95 6.10
CA SER A 38 -0.78 -8.62 5.11
C SER A 38 -0.57 -7.12 5.00
N LYS A 39 0.43 -6.62 5.71
CA LYS A 39 1.23 -5.46 5.27
C LYS A 39 2.29 -5.90 4.24
N GLU A 40 2.17 -7.08 3.64
CA GLU A 40 2.89 -7.36 2.39
C GLU A 40 2.20 -6.61 1.27
N ASP A 41 2.60 -5.36 1.11
CA ASP A 41 2.27 -4.60 -0.08
C ASP A 41 2.84 -5.34 -1.31
N VAL A 42 2.10 -5.39 -2.41
CA VAL A 42 2.59 -5.96 -3.68
C VAL A 42 3.92 -5.28 -4.06
N PHE A 43 4.08 -4.00 -3.69
CA PHE A 43 5.32 -3.26 -3.84
C PHE A 43 6.47 -3.79 -2.97
N ASP A 44 6.21 -4.26 -1.73
CA ASP A 44 7.23 -4.83 -0.84
C ASP A 44 7.69 -6.22 -1.33
N TYR A 45 6.75 -7.03 -1.81
CA TYR A 45 7.07 -8.30 -2.46
C TYR A 45 7.93 -8.08 -3.72
N MET A 46 7.55 -7.11 -4.56
CA MET A 46 8.34 -6.73 -5.72
C MET A 46 9.74 -6.24 -5.35
N ASN A 47 9.86 -5.37 -4.35
CA ASN A 47 11.14 -4.85 -3.86
C ASN A 47 12.06 -5.98 -3.37
N THR A 48 11.49 -6.98 -2.69
CA THR A 48 12.21 -8.18 -2.26
C THR A 48 12.75 -8.98 -3.44
N ILE A 49 11.93 -9.16 -4.49
CA ILE A 49 12.36 -9.83 -5.73
C ILE A 49 13.46 -9.05 -6.44
N VAL A 50 13.31 -7.73 -6.57
CA VAL A 50 14.29 -6.84 -7.22
C VAL A 50 15.65 -6.95 -6.52
N LYS A 51 15.67 -6.91 -5.19
CA LYS A 51 16.89 -7.10 -4.39
C LYS A 51 17.48 -8.50 -4.56
N LYS A 52 16.65 -9.55 -4.44
CA LYS A 52 17.09 -10.96 -4.56
C LYS A 52 17.68 -11.28 -5.93
N LYS A 53 17.05 -10.79 -7.00
CA LYS A 53 17.49 -10.99 -8.38
C LYS A 53 18.56 -9.98 -8.82
N LYS A 54 18.98 -9.06 -7.95
CA LYS A 54 19.93 -7.98 -8.25
C LYS A 54 19.54 -7.20 -9.52
N ILE A 55 18.23 -6.97 -9.69
CA ILE A 55 17.73 -6.20 -10.84
C ILE A 55 18.15 -4.75 -10.58
N SER A 56 19.03 -4.23 -11.45
CA SER A 56 19.43 -2.83 -11.36
C SER A 56 18.25 -1.94 -11.73
N PRO A 57 17.93 -0.92 -10.91
CA PRO A 57 16.94 0.08 -11.30
C PRO A 57 17.43 0.76 -12.57
N LYS A 58 16.54 0.87 -13.55
CA LYS A 58 16.79 1.52 -14.85
C LYS A 58 15.76 2.61 -15.06
N SER A 59 16.18 3.70 -15.67
CA SER A 59 15.26 4.72 -16.17
C SER A 59 14.47 4.20 -17.37
N LEU A 60 13.32 4.83 -17.65
CA LEU A 60 12.50 4.52 -18.83
C LEU A 60 13.30 4.53 -20.14
N LYS A 61 14.17 5.52 -20.32
CA LYS A 61 15.05 5.62 -21.51
C LYS A 61 16.00 4.44 -21.65
N GLU A 62 16.54 3.94 -20.54
CA GLU A 62 17.43 2.78 -20.56
C GLU A 62 16.66 1.50 -20.86
N VAL A 63 15.42 1.37 -20.36
CA VAL A 63 14.53 0.24 -20.68
C VAL A 63 14.16 0.29 -22.16
N GLU A 64 13.77 1.44 -22.69
CA GLU A 64 13.47 1.63 -24.11
C GLU A 64 14.66 1.26 -24.99
N ARG A 65 15.87 1.71 -24.65
CA ARG A 65 17.09 1.34 -25.37
C ARG A 65 17.31 -0.18 -25.39
N ILE A 66 17.19 -0.85 -24.24
CA ILE A 66 17.34 -2.31 -24.16
C ILE A 66 16.29 -3.03 -25.03
N VAL A 67 15.05 -2.54 -25.02
CA VAL A 67 13.96 -3.13 -25.82
C VAL A 67 14.20 -2.91 -27.32
N HIS A 68 14.69 -1.75 -27.72
CA HIS A 68 15.02 -1.44 -29.12
C HIS A 68 16.21 -2.29 -29.62
N GLU A 69 17.28 -2.40 -28.81
CA GLU A 69 18.42 -3.28 -29.08
C GLU A 69 17.99 -4.74 -29.24
N ALA A 70 17.14 -5.25 -28.34
CA ALA A 70 16.63 -6.62 -28.41
C ALA A 70 15.73 -6.87 -29.64
N ARG A 71 15.05 -5.83 -30.13
CA ARG A 71 14.24 -5.87 -31.36
C ARG A 71 15.05 -5.66 -32.64
N GLY A 72 16.35 -5.38 -32.54
CA GLY A 72 17.20 -5.06 -33.69
C GLY A 72 16.89 -3.71 -34.33
N LEU A 73 16.16 -2.83 -33.63
CA LEU A 73 15.89 -1.47 -34.07
C LEU A 73 16.99 -0.58 -33.48
N LYS A 74 17.89 -0.10 -34.34
CA LYS A 74 18.91 0.90 -33.96
C LYS A 74 18.27 2.27 -33.75
#